data_AF-A0A7Y3MC99-F1
#
_entry.id   AF-A0A7Y3MC99-F1
#
_cell.length_a   1.000
_cell.length_b   1.000
_cell.length_c   1.000
_cell.angle_alpha   90.00
_cell.angle_beta   90.00
_cell.angle_gamma   90.00
#
_symmetry.space_group_name_H-M   'P 1'
#
loop_
_entity.id
_entity.type
_entity.pdbx_description
1 polymer ?
#
loop_
_entity_poly.entity_id
_entity_poly.type
_entity_poly.pdbx_seq_one_letter_code
_entity_poly.pdbx_strand_id
1 'polypeptide(L)'
;YSTIDHRKRKVNPETDYFTLFDFSAKWDPIPAMLTQNHTRTVKGFMGQTTAYEKSFIKSDVLILGENKAANEARYIHGTHGYGTWTFYGGHDPEDYRHFVGDPETDLNLHPNSPGYRLILNNILFPAAKKKKRKT
;
A
#
# COMPACT_ATOMS: atom_id res chain seq x y z
N TYR A 1 -10.79 18.18 4.54
CA TYR A 1 -9.36 18.54 4.46
C TYR A 1 -8.61 17.80 5.58
N SER A 2 -7.67 16.92 5.25
CA SER A 2 -6.89 16.07 6.18
C SER A 2 -5.48 16.61 6.48
N THR A 3 -5.15 16.98 7.72
CA THR A 3 -3.81 17.53 8.05
C THR A 3 -2.69 16.49 8.10
N ILE A 4 -2.98 15.21 7.90
CA ILE A 4 -1.99 14.13 7.98
C ILE A 4 -1.37 13.77 6.62
N ASP A 5 -1.97 14.22 5.52
CA ASP A 5 -1.50 13.93 4.16
C ASP A 5 -0.24 14.74 3.84
N HIS A 6 0.76 14.14 3.18
CA HIS A 6 1.98 14.84 2.76
C HIS A 6 1.72 15.74 1.53
N ARG A 7 1.08 16.89 1.73
CA ARG A 7 0.62 17.76 0.62
C ARG A 7 1.70 18.56 -0.07
N LYS A 8 2.77 18.91 0.64
CA LYS A 8 3.89 19.71 0.09
C LYS A 8 4.92 18.84 -0.63
N ARG A 9 4.44 17.74 -1.22
CA ARG A 9 5.24 16.73 -1.91
C ARG A 9 6.00 17.35 -3.07
N LYS A 10 7.33 17.19 -3.08
CA LYS A 10 8.20 17.60 -4.20
C LYS A 10 8.96 16.40 -4.74
N VAL A 11 8.22 15.40 -5.20
CA VAL A 11 8.80 14.15 -5.72
C VAL A 11 8.59 14.12 -7.23
N ASN A 12 9.69 13.89 -7.97
CA ASN A 12 9.64 13.75 -9.42
C ASN A 12 9.00 12.38 -9.78
N PRO A 13 7.97 12.34 -10.66
CA PRO A 13 7.31 11.10 -11.08
C PRO A 13 8.26 9.97 -11.50
N GLU A 14 9.34 10.30 -12.20
CA GLU A 14 10.31 9.32 -12.72
C GLU A 14 11.14 8.66 -11.61
N THR A 15 11.12 9.25 -10.42
CA THR A 15 11.85 8.77 -9.24
C THR A 15 10.91 8.47 -8.08
N ASP A 16 9.59 8.56 -8.30
CA ASP A 16 8.62 8.27 -7.25
C ASP A 16 8.50 6.76 -7.11
N TYR A 17 9.26 6.21 -6.18
CA TYR A 17 9.20 4.82 -5.79
C TYR A 17 9.11 4.72 -4.27
N PHE A 18 8.45 3.68 -3.81
CA PHE A 18 8.46 3.30 -2.40
C PHE A 18 8.86 1.83 -2.27
N THR A 19 9.45 1.51 -1.13
CA THR A 19 9.97 0.16 -0.85
C THR A 19 9.14 -0.49 0.23
N LEU A 20 8.83 -1.77 0.06
CA LEU A 20 8.11 -2.59 1.01
C LEU A 20 9.04 -3.08 2.12
N PHE A 21 8.55 -3.13 3.34
CA PHE A 21 9.28 -3.75 4.46
C PHE A 21 9.26 -5.28 4.36
N ASP A 22 10.31 -5.91 4.87
CA ASP A 22 10.37 -7.37 5.06
C ASP A 22 9.84 -7.72 6.44
N PHE A 23 8.93 -8.69 6.48
CA PHE A 23 8.33 -9.20 7.70
C PHE A 23 8.53 -10.70 7.77
N SER A 24 8.72 -11.23 8.99
CA SER A 24 8.88 -12.67 9.14
C SER A 24 7.53 -13.36 8.93
N ALA A 25 7.42 -14.24 7.94
CA ALA A 25 6.20 -15.03 7.76
C ALA A 25 5.85 -15.92 8.98
N LYS A 26 6.84 -16.20 9.84
CA LYS A 26 6.65 -16.98 11.07
C LYS A 26 6.10 -16.14 12.22
N TRP A 27 6.64 -14.94 12.42
CA TRP A 27 6.32 -14.09 13.58
C TRP A 27 5.26 -13.04 13.26
N ASP A 28 5.24 -12.55 12.01
CA ASP A 28 4.43 -11.45 11.53
C ASP A 28 3.64 -11.85 10.27
N PRO A 29 2.77 -12.87 10.35
CA PRO A 29 2.14 -13.47 9.16
C PRO A 29 1.23 -12.50 8.39
N ILE A 30 0.59 -11.55 9.08
CA ILE A 30 -0.30 -10.57 8.45
C ILE A 30 0.48 -9.56 7.60
N PRO A 31 1.42 -8.78 8.17
CA PRO A 31 2.19 -7.83 7.35
C PRO A 31 3.04 -8.55 6.29
N ALA A 32 3.56 -9.75 6.55
CA ALA A 32 4.27 -10.55 5.55
C ALA A 32 3.41 -10.91 4.33
N MET A 33 2.12 -11.19 4.55
CA MET A 33 1.20 -11.46 3.44
C MET A 33 0.75 -10.17 2.75
N LEU A 34 0.50 -9.11 3.51
CA LEU A 34 0.13 -7.80 2.95
C LEU A 34 1.23 -7.24 2.05
N THR A 35 2.51 -7.45 2.39
CA THR A 35 3.66 -7.01 1.57
C THR A 35 4.14 -8.07 0.56
N GLN A 36 3.46 -9.22 0.44
CA GLN A 36 3.89 -10.27 -0.49
C GLN A 36 3.83 -9.78 -1.94
N ASN A 37 4.97 -9.68 -2.59
CA ASN A 37 5.06 -9.18 -3.96
C ASN A 37 6.29 -9.76 -4.68
N HIS A 38 6.29 -9.70 -6.01
CA HIS A 38 7.40 -10.19 -6.86
C HIS A 38 8.54 -9.16 -6.97
N THR A 39 8.31 -7.93 -6.51
CA THR A 39 9.32 -6.88 -6.36
C THR A 39 9.14 -6.18 -5.02
N ARG A 40 10.24 -5.67 -4.46
CA ARG A 40 10.25 -4.90 -3.21
C ARG A 40 10.06 -3.40 -3.43
N THR A 41 10.32 -2.94 -4.65
CA THR A 41 10.22 -1.54 -5.03
C THR A 41 9.04 -1.37 -5.97
N VAL A 42 8.12 -0.49 -5.61
CA VAL A 42 6.87 -0.25 -6.32
C VAL A 42 6.85 1.20 -6.77
N LYS A 43 6.43 1.45 -8.01
CA LYS A 43 6.26 2.80 -8.53
C LYS A 43 5.16 3.49 -7.74
N GLY A 44 5.41 4.71 -7.31
CA GLY A 44 4.40 5.56 -6.68
C GLY A 44 3.38 5.99 -7.72
N PHE A 45 2.18 6.31 -7.24
CA PHE A 45 1.06 6.78 -8.06
C PHE A 45 0.26 7.78 -7.24
N MET A 46 -0.34 8.76 -7.92
CA MET A 46 -1.02 9.86 -7.24
C MET A 46 -2.49 9.50 -6.97
N GLY A 47 -3.04 10.19 -5.99
CA GLY A 47 -4.44 10.14 -5.60
C GLY A 47 -4.72 11.25 -4.61
N GLN A 48 -5.97 11.34 -4.16
CA GLN A 48 -6.38 12.38 -3.20
C GLN A 48 -5.49 12.37 -1.93
N THR A 49 -5.20 11.18 -1.39
CA THR A 49 -4.18 10.97 -0.37
C THR A 49 -3.09 10.07 -0.95
N THR A 50 -2.00 10.68 -1.42
CA THR A 50 -0.88 9.97 -2.04
C THR A 50 0.06 9.36 -0.99
N ALA A 51 0.30 10.06 0.11
CA ALA A 51 1.26 9.67 1.13
C ALA A 51 0.93 10.34 2.48
N TYR A 52 1.44 9.77 3.57
CA TYR A 52 1.31 10.30 4.93
C TYR A 52 2.66 10.82 5.44
N GLU A 53 2.66 11.95 6.15
CA GLU A 53 3.86 12.44 6.83
C GLU A 53 4.17 11.53 8.02
N LYS A 54 5.40 10.98 8.08
CA LYS A 54 5.77 10.01 9.12
C LYS A 54 5.64 10.56 10.54
N SER A 55 5.81 11.86 10.73
CA SER A 55 5.66 12.55 12.03
C SER A 55 4.24 12.49 12.59
N PHE A 56 3.22 12.28 11.77
CA PHE A 56 1.83 12.15 12.21
C PHE A 56 1.38 10.70 12.37
N ILE A 57 2.24 9.74 12.04
CA ILE A 57 1.94 8.31 12.19
C ILE A 57 2.18 7.93 13.66
N LYS A 58 1.15 7.36 14.30
CA LYS A 58 1.24 6.89 15.68
C LYS A 58 2.19 5.69 15.76
N SER A 59 2.83 5.50 16.91
CA SER A 59 3.83 4.45 17.11
C SER A 59 3.30 3.02 17.00
N ASP A 60 2.00 2.82 17.19
CA ASP A 60 1.31 1.53 17.07
C ASP A 60 0.89 1.20 15.63
N VAL A 61 1.06 2.13 14.69
CA VAL A 61 0.80 1.92 13.26
C VAL A 61 2.03 1.34 12.60
N LEU A 62 1.84 0.23 11.88
CA LEU A 62 2.89 -0.41 11.10
C LEU A 62 3.02 0.24 9.73
N ILE A 63 4.24 0.66 9.38
CA ILE A 63 4.57 1.07 8.02
C ILE A 63 4.95 -0.18 7.22
N LEU A 64 4.14 -0.50 6.22
CA LEU A 64 4.35 -1.61 5.30
C LEU A 64 5.18 -1.21 4.08
N GLY A 65 5.14 0.06 3.69
CA GLY A 65 5.95 0.59 2.60
C GLY A 65 6.16 2.10 2.68
N GLU A 66 7.37 2.54 2.32
CA GLU A 66 7.79 3.94 2.47
C GLU A 66 8.62 4.45 1.30
N ASN A 67 8.50 5.76 1.03
CA ASN A 67 9.49 6.49 0.26
C ASN A 67 10.42 7.19 1.26
N LYS A 68 11.59 6.60 1.50
CA LYS A 68 12.56 7.09 2.49
C LYS A 68 13.14 8.45 2.11
N ALA A 69 13.41 8.69 0.83
CA ALA A 69 13.98 9.95 0.35
C ALA A 69 13.01 11.12 0.54
N ALA A 70 11.70 10.87 0.38
CA ALA A 70 10.66 11.86 0.59
C ALA A 70 10.15 11.94 2.05
N ASN A 71 10.66 11.10 2.96
CA ASN A 71 10.21 10.98 4.35
C ASN A 71 8.69 10.70 4.49
N GLU A 72 8.19 9.78 3.67
CA GLU A 72 6.75 9.50 3.54
C GLU A 72 6.42 8.03 3.73
N ALA A 73 5.27 7.74 4.35
CA ALA A 73 4.67 6.40 4.31
C ALA A 73 3.64 6.32 3.18
N ARG A 74 3.68 5.21 2.44
CA ARG A 74 2.79 4.95 1.28
C ARG A 74 1.83 3.80 1.55
N TYR A 75 2.19 2.88 2.42
CA TYR A 75 1.38 1.74 2.77
C TYR A 75 1.48 1.50 4.28
N ILE A 76 0.36 1.58 4.99
CA ILE A 76 0.30 1.51 6.46
C ILE A 76 -0.81 0.59 6.92
N HIS A 77 -0.62 -0.06 8.07
CA HIS A 77 -1.54 -1.05 8.63
C HIS A 77 -1.63 -0.89 10.15
N GLY A 78 -2.82 -1.19 10.69
CA GLY A 78 -3.02 -1.18 12.13
C GLY A 78 -4.23 -1.99 12.55
N THR A 79 -4.45 -2.04 13.85
CA THR A 79 -5.62 -2.67 14.47
C THR A 79 -6.55 -1.60 15.01
N HIS A 80 -7.85 -1.89 15.02
CA HIS A 80 -8.83 -1.05 15.70
C HIS A 80 -10.02 -1.90 16.14
N GLY A 81 -10.31 -1.90 17.45
CA GLY A 81 -11.33 -2.78 18.02
C GLY A 81 -11.04 -4.26 17.73
N TYR A 82 -12.00 -4.96 17.15
CA TYR A 82 -11.88 -6.37 16.75
C TYR A 82 -11.38 -6.57 15.32
N GLY A 83 -11.00 -5.49 14.64
CA GLY A 83 -10.63 -5.49 13.24
C GLY A 83 -9.22 -4.99 12.98
N THR A 84 -8.85 -5.06 11.71
CA THR A 84 -7.63 -4.44 11.18
C THR A 84 -8.00 -3.47 10.09
N TRP A 85 -7.14 -2.50 9.83
CA TRP A 85 -7.28 -1.55 8.75
C TRP A 85 -5.95 -1.42 8.03
N THR A 86 -6.03 -1.12 6.74
CA THR A 86 -4.86 -0.86 5.92
C THR A 86 -5.16 0.31 4.99
N PHE A 87 -4.24 1.27 4.91
CA PHE A 87 -4.30 2.34 3.93
C PHE A 87 -3.13 2.23 2.97
N TYR A 88 -3.47 2.25 1.68
CA TYR A 88 -2.52 2.25 0.58
C TYR A 88 -2.74 3.52 -0.23
N GLY A 89 -1.75 4.42 -0.21
CA GLY A 89 -1.87 5.77 -0.73
C GLY A 89 -1.75 5.85 -2.25
N GLY A 90 -2.65 6.63 -2.86
CA GLY A 90 -2.79 6.80 -4.31
C GLY A 90 -4.16 6.32 -4.82
N HIS A 91 -4.40 6.48 -6.12
CA HIS A 91 -5.64 6.07 -6.78
C HIS A 91 -5.44 4.80 -7.63
N ASP A 92 -4.69 4.92 -8.73
CA ASP A 92 -4.44 3.84 -9.67
C ASP A 92 -2.94 3.49 -9.71
N PRO A 93 -2.53 2.27 -9.36
CA PRO A 93 -1.12 1.91 -9.35
C PRO A 93 -0.40 1.90 -10.70
N GLU A 94 -1.14 1.79 -11.80
CA GLU A 94 -0.60 1.72 -13.15
C GLU A 94 -0.82 3.02 -13.95
N ASP A 95 -1.55 3.97 -13.36
CA ASP A 95 -1.70 5.34 -13.88
C ASP A 95 -1.22 6.36 -12.83
N TYR A 96 -0.04 6.93 -13.07
CA TYR A 96 0.62 7.84 -12.14
C TYR A 96 -0.26 9.05 -11.78
N ARG A 97 -1.06 9.58 -12.72
CA ARG A 97 -1.95 10.73 -12.52
C ARG A 97 -3.25 10.51 -13.29
N HIS A 98 -4.17 9.82 -12.63
CA HIS A 98 -5.51 9.62 -13.14
C HIS A 98 -6.42 10.82 -12.80
N PHE A 99 -6.92 11.52 -13.81
CA PHE A 99 -7.86 12.63 -13.66
C PHE A 99 -9.32 12.20 -13.88
N VAL A 100 -10.25 13.00 -13.37
CA VAL A 100 -11.67 12.77 -13.61
C VAL A 100 -11.97 12.93 -15.10
N GLY A 101 -12.45 11.85 -15.73
CA GLY A 101 -12.76 11.81 -17.16
C GLY A 101 -11.70 11.11 -18.00
N ASP A 102 -10.55 10.75 -17.43
CA ASP A 102 -9.59 9.86 -18.09
C ASP A 102 -10.24 8.48 -18.29
N PRO A 103 -9.87 7.76 -19.37
CA PRO A 103 -10.38 6.40 -19.59
C PRO A 103 -9.92 5.46 -18.46
N GLU A 104 -10.75 4.47 -18.15
CA GLU A 104 -10.37 3.44 -17.17
C GLU A 104 -9.12 2.69 -17.63
N THR A 105 -8.27 2.34 -16.66
CA THR A 105 -7.07 1.53 -16.90
C THR A 105 -7.45 0.13 -17.37
N ASP A 106 -6.94 -0.27 -18.53
CA ASP A 106 -7.12 -1.63 -19.05
C ASP A 106 -6.23 -2.61 -18.29
N LEU A 107 -6.80 -3.31 -17.31
CA LEU A 107 -6.11 -4.28 -16.48
C LEU A 107 -5.46 -5.43 -17.27
N ASN A 108 -5.91 -5.72 -18.49
CA ASN A 108 -5.30 -6.74 -19.33
C ASN A 108 -3.86 -6.38 -19.74
N LEU A 109 -3.52 -5.08 -19.75
CA LEU A 109 -2.18 -4.59 -20.04
C LEU A 109 -1.22 -4.71 -18.84
N HIS A 110 -1.75 -4.97 -17.64
CA HIS A 110 -0.99 -4.97 -16.39
C HIS A 110 -1.10 -6.28 -15.58
N PRO A 111 -0.92 -7.47 -16.20
CA PRO A 111 -1.14 -8.76 -15.54
C PRO A 111 -0.18 -9.03 -14.36
N ASN A 112 0.98 -8.36 -14.35
CA ASN A 112 2.01 -8.48 -13.32
C ASN A 112 2.21 -7.18 -12.53
N SER A 113 1.19 -6.32 -12.45
CA SER A 113 1.29 -5.08 -11.68
C SER A 113 1.64 -5.36 -10.20
N PRO A 114 2.74 -4.80 -9.68
CA PRO A 114 3.06 -4.91 -8.26
C PRO A 114 2.05 -4.12 -7.42
N GLY A 115 1.53 -3.01 -7.91
CA GLY A 115 0.59 -2.18 -7.17
C GLY A 115 -0.77 -2.86 -7.00
N TYR A 116 -1.34 -3.40 -8.08
CA TYR A 116 -2.57 -4.18 -8.00
C TYR A 116 -2.40 -5.46 -7.18
N ARG A 117 -1.23 -6.10 -7.20
CA ARG A 117 -0.95 -7.25 -6.32
C ARG A 117 -1.14 -6.90 -4.84
N LEU A 118 -0.66 -5.74 -4.39
CA LEU A 118 -0.84 -5.31 -3.00
C LEU A 118 -2.32 -5.09 -2.65
N ILE A 119 -3.10 -4.50 -3.55
CA ILE A 119 -4.55 -4.35 -3.37
C ILE A 119 -5.21 -5.73 -3.19
N LEU A 120 -4.87 -6.69 -4.05
CA LEU A 120 -5.39 -8.06 -3.95
C LEU A 120 -5.01 -8.74 -2.64
N ASN A 121 -3.79 -8.54 -2.11
CA ASN A 121 -3.39 -9.10 -0.82
C ASN A 121 -4.32 -8.63 0.31
N ASN A 122 -4.77 -7.37 0.28
CA ASN A 122 -5.71 -6.82 1.28
C ASN A 122 -7.11 -7.45 1.17
N ILE A 123 -7.56 -7.79 -0.03
CA ILE A 123 -8.90 -8.37 -0.28
C ILE A 123 -8.91 -9.87 0.05
N LEU A 124 -7.84 -10.60 -0.32
CA LEU A 124 -7.78 -12.05 -0.20
C LEU A 124 -7.49 -12.52 1.22
N PHE A 125 -6.78 -11.73 2.04
CA PHE A 125 -6.46 -12.10 3.41
C PHE A 125 -7.72 -12.36 4.27
N PRO A 126 -8.69 -11.42 4.39
CA PRO A 126 -9.89 -11.65 5.19
C PRO A 126 -10.77 -12.77 4.63
N ALA A 127 -10.71 -13.02 3.32
CA ALA A 127 -11.48 -14.05 2.64
C ALA A 127 -10.93 -15.47 2.85
N ALA A 128 -9.69 -15.61 3.33
CA ALA A 128 -9.04 -16.90 3.57
C ALA A 128 -9.69 -17.64 4.75
N LYS A 129 -10.64 -18.54 4.46
CA LYS A 129 -11.22 -19.44 5.47
C LYS A 129 -10.19 -20.46 5.93
N LYS A 130 -10.03 -20.62 7.25
CA LYS A 130 -9.25 -21.73 7.82
C LYS A 130 -9.86 -23.05 7.34
N LYS A 131 -9.06 -23.89 6.66
CA LYS A 131 -9.45 -25.28 6.38
C LYS A 131 -9.78 -25.95 7.72
N LYS A 132 -10.98 -26.53 7.82
CA LYS A 132 -11.33 -27.38 8.97
C LYS A 132 -10.31 -28.50 9.03
N ARG A 133 -9.59 -28.61 10.16
CA ARG A 133 -8.73 -29.77 10.42
C ARG A 133 -9.64 -31.00 10.48
N LYS A 134 -9.29 -32.07 9.77
CA LYS A 134 -9.93 -33.36 10.01
C LYS A 134 -9.55 -33.79 11.42
N THR A 135 -10.53 -33.85 12.30
CA THR A 135 -10.46 -34.64 13.54
C THR A 135 -10.66 -36.11 13.20
#